data_AF-A0A016SA15-F1
#
_entry.id   AF-A0A016SA15-F1
#
_cell.length_a   1.000
_cell.length_b   1.000
_cell.length_c   1.000
_cell.angle_alpha   90.00
_cell.angle_beta   90.00
_cell.angle_gamma   90.00
#
_symmetry.space_group_name_H-M   'P 1'
#
loop_
_entity.id
_entity.type
_entity.pdbx_description
1 polymer ?
#
loop_
_entity_poly.entity_id
_entity_poly.type
_entity_poly.pdbx_seq_one_letter_code
_entity_poly.pdbx_strand_id
1 'polypeptide(L)'
;MRIRPPPNIPPRVDPPLTLEERIAEIKERFRAKARDLAEMEDRYDEEITNQCNTISEETMQLAASPNAEIFHRVYTRFHYIALLKEVRAKLRRLKSYSQSLANQLEL
;
A
#
# COMPACT_ATOMS: atom_id res chain seq x y z
N MET A 1 -6.27 47.05 40.50
CA MET A 1 -5.76 47.03 39.11
C MET A 1 -6.86 46.49 38.21
N ARG A 2 -7.31 47.24 37.19
CA ARG A 2 -8.32 46.75 36.22
C ARG A 2 -7.59 46.11 35.03
N ILE A 3 -7.68 44.79 34.91
CA ILE A 3 -7.12 44.04 33.77
C ILE A 3 -8.10 44.21 32.60
N ARG A 4 -7.65 44.78 31.47
CA ARG A 4 -8.47 44.82 30.25
C ARG A 4 -8.60 43.40 29.70
N PRO A 5 -9.78 42.99 29.22
CA PRO A 5 -9.92 41.70 28.53
C PRO A 5 -9.03 41.70 27.28
N PRO A 6 -8.44 40.54 26.92
CA PRO A 6 -7.65 40.43 25.71
C PRO A 6 -8.49 40.80 24.48
N PRO A 7 -7.89 41.42 23.46
CA PRO A 7 -8.60 41.75 22.23
C PRO A 7 -9.17 40.47 21.62
N ASN A 8 -10.43 40.53 21.19
CA ASN A 8 -11.09 39.45 20.47
C ASN A 8 -10.47 39.37 19.07
N ILE A 9 -9.43 38.55 18.90
CA ILE A 9 -8.79 38.31 17.62
C ILE A 9 -9.72 37.37 16.84
N PRO A 10 -10.30 37.79 15.70
CA PRO A 10 -11.12 36.89 14.89
C PRO A 10 -10.27 35.69 14.48
N PRO A 11 -10.87 34.48 14.37
CA PRO A 11 -10.13 33.30 13.91
C PRO A 11 -9.45 33.63 12.59
N ARG A 12 -8.17 33.31 12.49
CA ARG A 12 -7.42 33.38 11.23
C ARG A 12 -8.15 32.46 10.26
N VAL A 13 -8.92 33.03 9.35
CA VAL A 13 -9.48 32.32 8.21
C VAL A 13 -8.37 32.35 7.18
N ASP A 14 -7.69 31.23 7.01
CA ASP A 14 -6.73 31.11 5.90
C ASP A 14 -7.48 31.39 4.59
N PRO A 15 -6.92 32.21 3.70
CA PRO A 15 -7.55 32.49 2.42
C PRO A 15 -7.78 31.17 1.67
N PRO A 16 -8.92 31.03 0.96
CA PRO A 16 -9.19 29.83 0.18
C PRO A 16 -8.06 29.64 -0.84
N LEU A 17 -7.49 28.44 -0.85
CA LEU A 17 -6.44 28.04 -1.79
C LEU A 17 -6.82 28.44 -3.22
N THR A 18 -5.89 29.08 -3.92
CA THR A 18 -6.00 29.35 -5.34
C THR A 18 -6.14 28.05 -6.12
N LEU A 19 -6.68 28.11 -7.33
CA LEU A 19 -6.84 26.92 -8.19
C LEU A 19 -5.48 26.22 -8.41
N GLU A 20 -4.41 26.99 -8.54
CA GLU A 20 -3.03 26.51 -8.72
C GLU A 20 -2.52 25.75 -7.50
N GLU A 21 -2.74 26.26 -6.29
CA GLU A 21 -2.35 25.59 -5.05
C GLU A 21 -3.15 24.30 -4.83
N ARG A 22 -4.45 24.30 -5.16
CA ARG A 22 -5.28 23.08 -5.10
C ARG A 22 -4.81 22.03 -6.11
N ILE A 23 -4.42 22.46 -7.32
CA ILE A 23 -3.84 21.56 -8.32
C ILE A 23 -2.53 20.98 -7.77
N ALA A 24 -1.62 21.81 -7.25
CA ALA A 24 -0.34 21.37 -6.69
C ALA A 24 -0.52 20.35 -5.55
N GLU A 25 -1.48 20.58 -4.66
CA GLU A 25 -1.83 19.65 -3.59
C GLU A 25 -2.33 18.30 -4.14
N ILE A 26 -3.19 18.31 -5.15
CA ILE A 26 -3.67 17.10 -5.80
C ILE A 26 -2.51 16.35 -6.46
N LYS A 27 -1.58 17.05 -7.14
CA LYS A 27 -0.38 16.46 -7.73
C LYS A 27 0.48 15.75 -6.68
N GLU A 28 0.71 16.38 -5.53
CA GLU A 28 1.52 15.78 -4.47
C GLU A 28 0.84 14.58 -3.82
N ARG A 29 -0.45 14.68 -3.52
CA ARG A 29 -1.24 13.54 -3.00
C ARG A 29 -1.23 12.36 -3.98
N PHE A 30 -1.26 12.64 -5.28
CA PHE A 30 -1.18 11.62 -6.32
C PHE A 30 0.19 10.92 -6.32
N ARG A 31 1.28 11.69 -6.28
CA ARG A 31 2.65 11.16 -6.19
C ARG A 31 2.88 10.34 -4.93
N ALA A 32 2.35 10.79 -3.78
CA ALA A 32 2.41 10.04 -2.53
C ALA A 32 1.74 8.67 -2.67
N LYS A 33 0.50 8.63 -3.17
CA LYS A 33 -0.20 7.36 -3.42
C LYS A 33 0.52 6.45 -4.41
N ALA A 34 1.17 7.00 -5.43
CA ALA A 34 1.96 6.20 -6.37
C ALA A 34 3.17 5.53 -5.69
N ARG A 35 3.82 6.23 -4.74
CA ARG A 35 4.89 5.65 -3.91
C ARG A 35 4.35 4.55 -3.00
N ASP A 36 3.22 4.80 -2.31
CA ASP A 36 2.59 3.81 -1.44
C ASP A 36 2.23 2.52 -2.21
N LEU A 37 1.73 2.65 -3.44
CA LEU A 37 1.42 1.51 -4.30
C LEU A 37 2.66 0.69 -4.67
N ALA A 38 3.80 1.34 -4.93
CA ALA A 38 5.05 0.65 -5.22
C ALA A 38 5.57 -0.09 -3.99
N GLU A 39 5.55 0.55 -2.82
CA GLU A 39 5.96 -0.09 -1.56
C GLU A 39 5.08 -1.29 -1.21
N MET A 40 3.76 -1.19 -1.40
CA MET A 40 2.87 -2.34 -1.21
C MET A 40 3.19 -3.49 -2.18
N GLU A 41 3.46 -3.19 -3.45
CA GLU A 41 3.84 -4.21 -4.44
C GLU A 41 5.09 -4.99 -4.01
N ASP A 42 6.14 -4.27 -3.59
CA ASP A 42 7.41 -4.87 -3.15
C ASP A 42 7.21 -5.74 -1.89
N ARG A 43 6.41 -5.28 -0.93
CA ARG A 43 6.06 -6.05 0.28
C ARG A 43 5.31 -7.34 -0.05
N TYR A 44 4.43 -7.32 -1.05
CA TYR A 44 3.74 -8.53 -1.49
C TYR A 44 4.69 -9.51 -2.20
N ASP A 45 5.66 -9.02 -2.97
CA ASP A 45 6.68 -9.86 -3.60
C ASP A 45 7.60 -10.53 -2.56
N GLU A 46 7.99 -9.80 -1.51
CA GLU A 46 8.74 -10.35 -0.38
C GLU A 46 7.94 -11.43 0.36
N GLU A 47 6.67 -11.14 0.70
CA GLU A 47 5.80 -12.08 1.41
C GLU A 47 5.59 -13.36 0.59
N ILE A 48 5.33 -13.25 -0.72
CA ILE A 48 5.21 -14.42 -1.61
C ILE A 48 6.49 -15.27 -1.56
N THR A 49 7.66 -14.62 -1.59
CA THR A 49 8.96 -15.31 -1.55
C THR A 49 9.16 -16.05 -0.23
N ASN A 50 8.87 -15.40 0.90
CA ASN A 50 8.97 -16.01 2.23
C ASN A 50 8.05 -17.22 2.38
N GLN A 51 6.81 -17.10 1.90
CA GLN A 51 5.84 -18.21 1.93
C GLN A 51 6.28 -19.38 1.02
N CYS A 52 6.84 -19.11 -0.17
CA CYS A 52 7.41 -20.15 -1.03
C CYS A 52 8.57 -20.91 -0.37
N ASN A 53 9.46 -20.19 0.32
CA ASN A 53 10.57 -20.81 1.06
C ASN A 53 10.04 -21.71 2.17
N THR A 54 9.06 -21.21 2.94
CA THR A 54 8.44 -21.97 4.04
C THR A 54 7.73 -23.22 3.53
N ILE A 55 6.98 -23.12 2.43
CA ILE A 55 6.34 -24.28 1.79
C ILE A 55 7.39 -25.30 1.36
N SER A 56 8.52 -24.86 0.82
CA SER A 56 9.58 -25.75 0.37
C SER A 56 10.16 -26.55 1.53
N GLU A 57 10.44 -25.88 2.65
CA GLU A 57 10.91 -26.52 3.89
C GLU A 57 9.89 -27.51 4.47
N GLU A 58 8.63 -27.09 4.62
CA GLU A 58 7.55 -27.95 5.14
C GLU A 58 7.27 -29.14 4.20
N THR A 59 7.43 -28.97 2.89
CA THR A 59 7.29 -30.07 1.91
C THR A 59 8.44 -31.07 2.02
N MET A 60 9.67 -30.62 2.27
CA MET A 60 10.80 -31.52 2.56
C MET A 60 10.56 -32.31 3.85
N GLN A 61 9.97 -31.68 4.88
CA GLN A 61 9.60 -32.38 6.11
C GLN A 61 8.53 -33.46 5.86
N LEU A 62 7.51 -33.16 5.03
CA LEU A 62 6.50 -34.15 4.62
C LEU A 62 7.10 -35.34 3.87
N ALA A 63 8.09 -35.10 3.00
CA ALA A 63 8.77 -36.15 2.28
C ALA A 63 9.59 -37.08 3.20
N ALA A 64 10.16 -36.53 4.28
CA ALA A 64 10.89 -37.30 5.28
C ALA A 64 9.95 -38.04 6.26
N SER A 65 8.84 -37.43 6.64
CA SER A 65 7.86 -37.99 7.56
C SER A 65 6.46 -37.42 7.27
N PRO A 66 5.56 -38.20 6.65
CA PRO A 66 4.20 -37.77 6.38
C PRO A 66 3.47 -37.37 7.67
N ASN A 67 2.95 -36.14 7.71
CA ASN A 67 2.22 -35.59 8.85
C ASN A 67 1.04 -34.74 8.33
N ALA A 68 -0.18 -35.10 8.73
CA ALA A 68 -1.41 -34.44 8.29
C ALA A 68 -1.47 -32.95 8.65
N GLU A 69 -0.88 -32.55 9.78
CA GLU A 69 -0.82 -31.16 10.22
C GLU A 69 0.10 -30.33 9.31
N ILE A 70 1.27 -30.86 8.98
CA ILE A 70 2.21 -30.21 8.05
C ILE A 70 1.56 -30.11 6.67
N PHE A 71 0.85 -31.15 6.22
CA PHE A 71 0.11 -31.13 4.96
C PHE A 71 -0.94 -30.01 4.93
N HIS A 72 -1.72 -29.86 6.01
CA HIS A 72 -2.73 -28.82 6.11
C HIS A 72 -2.12 -27.40 6.10
N ARG A 73 -0.98 -27.19 6.77
CA ARG A 73 -0.24 -25.92 6.73
C ARG A 73 0.24 -25.58 5.32
N VAL A 74 0.91 -26.52 4.65
CA VAL A 74 1.40 -26.37 3.28
C VAL A 74 0.25 -26.03 2.32
N TYR A 75 -0.86 -26.77 2.41
CA TYR A 75 -2.05 -26.51 1.60
C TYR A 75 -2.62 -25.09 1.82
N THR A 76 -2.72 -24.66 3.07
CA THR A 76 -3.22 -23.33 3.43
C THR A 76 -2.29 -22.23 2.91
N ARG A 77 -0.97 -22.42 3.01
CA ARG A 77 0.01 -21.47 2.46
C ARG A 77 -0.07 -21.37 0.95
N PHE A 78 -0.30 -22.46 0.22
CA PHE A 78 -0.52 -22.41 -1.23
C PHE A 78 -1.72 -21.52 -1.59
N HIS A 79 -2.82 -21.62 -0.85
CA HIS A 79 -4.00 -20.76 -1.05
C HIS A 79 -3.68 -19.31 -0.74
N TYR A 80 -2.96 -19.07 0.36
CA TYR A 80 -2.55 -17.73 0.74
C TYR A 80 -1.67 -17.08 -0.34
N ILE A 81 -0.66 -17.79 -0.86
CA ILE A 81 0.20 -17.30 -1.96
C ILE A 81 -0.63 -16.99 -3.21
N ALA A 82 -1.64 -17.81 -3.54
CA ALA A 82 -2.51 -17.53 -4.68
C ALA A 82 -3.25 -16.19 -4.51
N LEU A 83 -3.79 -15.93 -3.32
CA LEU A 83 -4.42 -14.65 -2.99
C LEU A 83 -3.44 -13.48 -3.06
N LEU A 84 -2.23 -13.64 -2.51
CA LEU A 84 -1.19 -12.61 -2.59
C LEU A 84 -0.81 -12.27 -4.04
N LYS A 85 -0.67 -13.29 -4.90
CA LYS A 85 -0.40 -13.10 -6.33
C LYS A 85 -1.52 -12.36 -7.03
N GLU A 86 -2.78 -12.62 -6.67
CA GLU A 86 -3.94 -11.92 -7.23
C GLU A 86 -3.96 -10.44 -6.80
N VAL A 87 -3.72 -10.17 -5.52
CA VAL A 87 -3.63 -8.80 -4.99
C VAL A 87 -2.50 -8.03 -5.67
N ARG A 88 -1.30 -8.64 -5.76
CA ARG A 88 -0.16 -8.06 -6.48
C ARG A 88 -0.50 -7.74 -7.94
N ALA A 89 -1.20 -8.64 -8.63
CA ALA A 89 -1.62 -8.40 -10.02
C ALA A 89 -2.58 -7.22 -10.14
N LYS A 90 -3.51 -7.06 -9.19
CA LYS A 90 -4.41 -5.89 -9.13
C LYS A 90 -3.64 -4.60 -8.84
N LEU A 91 -2.67 -4.62 -7.93
CA LEU A 91 -1.79 -3.48 -7.65
C LEU A 91 -1.00 -3.04 -8.88
N ARG A 92 -0.41 -3.98 -9.63
CA ARG A 92 0.29 -3.68 -10.89
C ARG A 92 -0.61 -2.98 -11.91
N ARG A 93 -1.85 -3.43 -12.05
CA ARG A 93 -2.83 -2.77 -12.94
C ARG A 93 -3.15 -1.36 -12.45
N LEU A 94 -3.35 -1.18 -11.15
CA LEU A 94 -3.63 0.14 -10.57
C LEU A 94 -2.45 1.11 -10.75
N LYS A 95 -1.22 0.63 -10.55
CA LYS A 95 0.03 1.37 -10.80
C LYS A 95 0.18 1.77 -12.27
N SER A 96 -0.12 0.85 -13.19
CA SER A 96 -0.12 1.16 -14.63
C SER A 96 -1.17 2.22 -14.98
N TYR A 97 -2.36 2.14 -14.39
CA TYR A 97 -3.41 3.13 -14.59
C TYR A 97 -3.01 4.49 -14.02
N SER A 98 -2.43 4.53 -12.82
CA SER A 98 -1.95 5.79 -12.22
C SER A 98 -0.84 6.41 -13.06
N GLN A 99 0.10 5.62 -13.59
CA GLN A 99 1.14 6.14 -14.47
C GLN A 99 0.56 6.70 -15.77
N SER A 100 -0.41 6.02 -16.37
CA SER A 100 -1.11 6.51 -17.57
C SER A 100 -1.82 7.83 -17.30
N LEU A 101 -2.51 7.94 -16.16
CA LEU A 101 -3.21 9.16 -15.77
C LEU A 101 -2.21 10.30 -15.47
N ALA A 102 -1.07 10.02 -14.84
CA ALA A 102 -0.02 11.00 -14.61
C ALA A 102 0.52 11.58 -15.92
N ASN A 103 0.80 10.71 -16.90
CA ASN A 103 1.27 11.12 -18.21
C ASN A 103 0.24 11.99 -18.95
N GLN A 104 -1.05 11.65 -18.87
CA GLN A 104 -2.14 12.44 -19.47
C GLN A 104 -2.31 13.82 -18.82
N LEU A 105 -1.96 13.96 -17.54
CA LEU A 105 -2.10 15.18 -16.75
C LEU A 105 -0.79 15.98 -16.64
N GLU A 106 0.28 15.58 -17.35
CA GLU A 106 1.62 16.18 -17.28
C GLU A 106 2.11 16.34 -15.82
N LEU A 107 1.97 15.27 -15.03
CA LEU A 107 2.34 15.21 -13.60
C LEU A 107 3.75 14.70 -13.35
#